data_AF-A0A117LAT2-F1
#
_entry.id   AF-A0A117LAT2-F1
#
_cell.length_a   1.000
_cell.length_b   1.000
_cell.length_c   1.000
_cell.angle_alpha   90.00
_cell.angle_beta   90.00
_cell.angle_gamma   90.00
#
_symmetry.space_group_name_H-M   'P 1'
#
loop_
_entity.id
_entity.type
_entity.pdbx_description
1 polymer ?
#
loop_
_entity_poly.entity_id
_entity_poly.type
_entity_poly.pdbx_seq_one_letter_code
_entity_poly.pdbx_strand_id
1 'polypeptide(L)'
;LRAVARIGEPFYLVGWDADGCRAESRGNICGEKARKHELTPEILRAQLDRLGNTPFQLKKLECELEPGVMLPLSEINAVRRSLTAALEEKHLQKYRRRLPQDLTKREEGYWSGLQARARDVQKVIRRPSLAVAVSDLPSLQAAAAGGADIIYFGGYSLKGRAPWTDEALRRGVEECLGRGVQPYLIIPRIWQEREGDRVLRMLEEALLLSAAGVLVGDLGGCYLALKKDLSVVTDFSVPVFNDSAIFSLLEAGVSRATLSPELNREQLMRLTYRGSEVLELPVHGAIPLMISEHCVTGAVTGEGGRCMRICSQNRCYLKDRCGYLFPVVQDERCRMTIYNARELCLIEHLAEIIEEGYDHLRLELRYSQAREVKEITSIYRSAVDAVVSGCWSRERAKHAWEKLSVISPLGLTRGHYLRGVLRAEEREEGL
;
A
#
# COMPACT_ATOMS: atom_id res chain seq x y z
N LEU A 1 -16.37 -44.75 4.82
CA LEU A 1 -15.24 -45.61 5.19
C LEU A 1 -15.58 -47.06 4.83
N ARG A 2 -14.59 -47.84 4.39
CA ARG A 2 -14.67 -49.30 4.31
C ARG A 2 -13.52 -49.89 5.11
N ALA A 3 -13.85 -50.78 6.03
CA ALA A 3 -12.92 -51.40 6.96
C ALA A 3 -12.88 -52.92 6.74
N VAL A 4 -11.67 -53.47 6.67
CA VAL A 4 -11.44 -54.90 6.43
C VAL A 4 -10.56 -55.45 7.56
N ALA A 5 -11.03 -56.51 8.21
CA ALA A 5 -10.30 -57.21 9.26
C ALA A 5 -10.40 -58.73 9.05
N ARG A 6 -9.25 -59.40 8.98
CA ARG A 6 -9.12 -60.85 8.78
C ARG A 6 -8.07 -61.42 9.71
N ILE A 7 -8.16 -62.71 10.01
CA ILE A 7 -7.20 -63.42 10.85
C ILE A 7 -5.90 -63.58 10.04
N GLY A 8 -4.76 -63.23 10.63
CA GLY A 8 -3.45 -63.31 9.99
C GLY A 8 -3.10 -62.14 9.07
N GLU A 9 -4.04 -61.23 8.78
CA GLU A 9 -3.80 -60.03 7.96
C GLU A 9 -3.88 -58.74 8.79
N PRO A 10 -3.12 -57.68 8.44
CA PRO A 10 -3.23 -56.38 9.09
C PRO A 10 -4.57 -55.70 8.85
N PHE A 11 -5.01 -54.90 9.83
CA PHE A 11 -6.24 -54.10 9.68
C PHE A 11 -6.11 -53.11 8.52
N TYR A 12 -7.10 -53.07 7.64
CA TYR A 12 -7.10 -52.20 6.47
C TYR A 12 -8.31 -51.28 6.46
N LEU A 13 -8.07 -49.99 6.25
CA LEU A 13 -9.10 -48.97 6.23
C LEU A 13 -8.94 -48.07 5.00
N VAL A 14 -10.03 -47.87 4.27
CA VAL A 14 -10.10 -46.94 3.14
C VAL A 14 -11.23 -45.93 3.37
N GLY A 15 -10.98 -44.68 3.02
CA GLY A 15 -11.92 -43.57 3.20
C GLY A 15 -12.07 -42.73 1.94
N TRP A 16 -13.27 -42.17 1.80
CA TRP A 16 -13.61 -41.18 0.79
C TRP A 16 -14.29 -40.00 1.47
N ASP A 17 -13.98 -38.78 1.03
CA ASP A 17 -14.72 -37.57 1.41
C ASP A 17 -15.83 -37.25 0.38
N ALA A 18 -16.57 -36.16 0.63
CA ALA A 18 -17.65 -35.70 -0.25
C ALA A 18 -17.14 -35.17 -1.61
N ASP A 19 -15.89 -34.74 -1.68
CA ASP A 19 -15.25 -34.18 -2.88
C ASP A 19 -14.53 -35.25 -3.71
N GLY A 20 -14.66 -36.53 -3.32
CA GLY A 20 -14.05 -37.67 -4.02
C GLY A 20 -12.58 -37.90 -3.72
N CYS A 21 -11.97 -37.27 -2.71
CA CYS A 21 -10.63 -37.66 -2.25
C CYS A 21 -10.68 -39.06 -1.67
N ARG A 22 -9.70 -39.90 -2.01
CA ARG A 22 -9.56 -41.26 -1.50
C ARG A 22 -8.22 -41.41 -0.78
N ALA A 23 -8.26 -41.92 0.45
CA ALA A 23 -7.08 -42.32 1.19
C ALA A 23 -7.25 -43.74 1.72
N GLU A 24 -6.14 -44.40 2.01
CA GLU A 24 -6.10 -45.73 2.59
C GLU A 24 -5.00 -45.81 3.64
N SER A 25 -5.18 -46.70 4.61
CA SER A 25 -4.30 -46.86 5.76
C SER A 25 -4.30 -48.33 6.17
N ARG A 26 -3.12 -48.85 6.53
CA ARG A 26 -2.93 -50.23 6.99
C ARG A 26 -2.28 -50.22 8.36
N GLY A 27 -2.74 -51.13 9.22
CA GLY A 27 -2.11 -51.41 10.49
C GLY A 27 -0.82 -52.20 10.36
N ASN A 28 -0.11 -52.31 11.46
CA ASN A 28 1.08 -53.13 11.63
C ASN A 28 0.79 -54.42 12.42
N ILE A 29 -0.39 -54.52 13.06
CA ILE A 29 -0.81 -55.69 13.84
C ILE A 29 -1.81 -56.51 13.03
N CYS A 30 -1.53 -57.80 12.88
CA CYS A 30 -2.44 -58.75 12.23
C CYS A 30 -3.62 -59.12 13.13
N GLY A 31 -4.78 -59.41 12.54
CA GLY A 31 -5.93 -59.93 13.27
C GLY A 31 -5.63 -61.29 13.90
N GLU A 32 -6.01 -61.49 15.15
CA GLU A 32 -5.86 -62.75 15.86
C GLU A 32 -7.22 -63.43 16.06
N LYS A 33 -7.22 -64.75 16.31
CA LYS A 33 -8.43 -65.48 16.68
C LYS A 33 -8.87 -65.07 18.09
N ALA A 34 -10.10 -64.59 18.23
CA ALA A 34 -10.64 -64.06 19.46
C ALA A 34 -10.63 -65.10 20.58
N ARG A 35 -10.08 -64.71 21.75
CA ARG A 35 -10.08 -65.52 22.98
C ARG A 35 -11.20 -65.13 23.97
N LYS A 36 -11.70 -63.90 23.91
CA LYS A 36 -12.73 -63.36 24.82
C LYS A 36 -13.76 -62.45 24.13
N HIS A 37 -13.31 -61.51 23.31
CA HIS A 37 -14.19 -60.56 22.60
C HIS A 37 -13.80 -60.51 21.13
N GLU A 38 -14.76 -60.79 20.25
CA GLU A 38 -14.62 -60.60 18.81
C GLU A 38 -14.87 -59.14 18.42
N LEU A 39 -14.28 -58.70 17.31
CA LEU A 39 -14.51 -57.37 16.76
C LEU A 39 -15.87 -57.33 16.06
N THR A 40 -16.83 -56.61 16.64
CA THR A 40 -18.14 -56.40 16.00
C THR A 40 -18.19 -55.09 15.20
N PRO A 41 -19.12 -54.95 14.23
CA PRO A 41 -19.32 -53.70 13.49
C PRO A 41 -19.61 -52.49 14.41
N GLU A 42 -20.30 -52.70 15.53
CA GLU A 42 -20.65 -51.64 16.49
C GLU A 42 -19.42 -51.11 17.21
N ILE A 43 -18.54 -52.01 17.68
CA ILE A 43 -17.26 -51.64 18.32
C ILE A 43 -16.39 -50.87 17.33
N LEU A 44 -16.31 -51.35 16.10
CA LEU A 44 -15.51 -50.72 15.05
C LEU A 44 -16.05 -49.33 14.70
N ARG A 45 -17.37 -49.17 14.56
CA ARG A 45 -18.00 -47.86 14.34
C ARG A 45 -17.68 -46.89 15.48
N ALA A 46 -17.82 -47.33 16.73
CA ALA A 46 -17.55 -46.49 17.91
C ALA A 46 -16.09 -46.01 18.02
N GLN A 47 -15.13 -46.75 17.45
CA GLN A 47 -13.74 -46.29 17.35
C GLN A 47 -13.49 -45.40 16.13
N LEU A 48 -14.04 -45.75 14.96
CA LEU A 48 -13.79 -45.00 13.72
C LEU A 48 -14.51 -43.65 13.67
N ASP A 49 -15.62 -43.47 14.41
CA ASP A 49 -16.40 -42.23 14.46
C ASP A 49 -15.81 -41.16 15.40
N ARG A 50 -14.75 -41.47 16.14
CA ARG A 50 -14.05 -40.51 17.01
C ARG A 50 -13.15 -39.58 16.20
N LEU A 51 -13.79 -38.70 15.43
CA LEU A 51 -13.18 -37.79 14.46
C LEU A 51 -13.13 -36.32 14.92
N GLY A 52 -13.44 -36.03 16.19
CA GLY A 52 -13.63 -34.66 16.71
C GLY A 52 -12.44 -33.68 16.56
N ASN A 53 -11.22 -34.17 16.30
CA ASN A 53 -10.04 -33.35 16.03
C ASN A 53 -9.68 -33.30 14.53
N THR A 54 -10.64 -33.63 13.65
CA THR A 54 -10.47 -33.65 12.20
C THR A 54 -11.63 -32.92 11.54
N PRO A 55 -11.49 -32.41 10.31
CA PRO A 55 -12.58 -31.77 9.59
C PRO A 55 -13.64 -32.76 9.06
N PHE A 56 -13.57 -34.05 9.44
CA PHE A 56 -14.43 -35.11 8.89
C PHE A 56 -15.49 -35.57 9.88
N GLN A 57 -16.66 -35.94 9.35
CA GLN A 57 -17.71 -36.67 10.06
C GLN A 57 -17.99 -38.00 9.36
N LEU A 58 -18.16 -39.09 10.12
CA LEU A 58 -18.42 -40.40 9.55
C LEU A 58 -19.87 -40.51 9.05
N LYS A 59 -20.09 -40.34 7.75
CA LYS A 59 -21.42 -40.51 7.14
C LYS A 59 -21.82 -41.99 6.95
N LYS A 60 -20.93 -42.79 6.36
CA LYS A 60 -21.17 -44.21 6.04
C LYS A 60 -19.95 -45.06 6.40
N LEU A 61 -20.20 -46.23 6.99
CA LEU A 61 -19.19 -47.24 7.29
C LEU A 61 -19.65 -48.60 6.75
N GLU A 62 -18.79 -49.26 5.99
CA GLU A 62 -18.93 -50.63 5.52
C GLU A 62 -17.86 -51.49 6.19
N CYS A 63 -18.24 -52.66 6.70
CA CYS A 63 -17.36 -53.54 7.47
C CYS A 63 -17.30 -54.93 6.82
N GLU A 64 -16.09 -55.41 6.54
CA GLU A 64 -15.80 -56.77 6.12
C GLU A 64 -14.95 -57.42 7.22
N LEU A 65 -15.61 -58.14 8.12
CA LEU A 65 -15.01 -58.74 9.31
C LEU A 65 -15.08 -60.26 9.20
N GLU A 66 -13.94 -60.93 9.31
CA GLU A 66 -13.89 -62.39 9.42
C GLU A 66 -14.43 -62.84 10.79
N PRO A 67 -15.30 -63.86 10.86
CA PRO A 67 -15.84 -64.35 12.13
C PRO A 67 -14.75 -64.72 13.14
N GLY A 68 -14.87 -64.20 14.37
CA GLY A 68 -13.90 -64.45 15.42
C GLY A 68 -12.57 -63.68 15.28
N VAL A 69 -12.45 -62.66 14.42
CA VAL A 69 -11.27 -61.78 14.39
C VAL A 69 -11.24 -60.86 15.61
N MET A 70 -10.06 -60.66 16.19
CA MET A 70 -9.78 -59.72 17.27
C MET A 70 -8.65 -58.77 16.83
N LEU A 71 -8.83 -57.48 17.08
CA LEU A 71 -7.81 -56.44 16.90
C LEU A 71 -7.74 -55.53 18.12
N PRO A 72 -6.54 -55.12 18.57
CA PRO A 72 -6.42 -54.11 19.62
C PRO A 72 -7.11 -52.79 19.23
N LEU A 73 -7.87 -52.19 20.14
CA LEU A 73 -8.53 -50.90 19.87
C LEU A 73 -7.49 -49.78 19.60
N SER A 74 -6.31 -49.87 20.20
CA SER A 74 -5.18 -48.96 19.94
C SER A 74 -4.77 -48.99 18.47
N GLU A 75 -4.81 -50.16 17.83
CA GLU A 75 -4.47 -50.34 16.42
C GLU A 75 -5.51 -49.68 15.51
N ILE A 76 -6.79 -49.93 15.76
CA ILE A 76 -7.90 -49.31 15.01
C ILE A 76 -7.81 -47.78 15.10
N ASN A 77 -7.51 -47.25 16.28
CA ASN A 77 -7.32 -45.81 16.49
C ASN A 77 -6.09 -45.26 15.75
N ALA A 78 -4.99 -46.00 15.68
CA ALA A 78 -3.78 -45.60 14.94
C ALA A 78 -4.04 -45.59 13.42
N VAL A 79 -4.69 -46.61 12.89
CA VAL A 79 -5.06 -46.70 11.47
C VAL A 79 -6.05 -45.61 11.08
N ARG A 80 -7.05 -45.31 11.94
CA ARG A 80 -7.97 -44.19 11.75
C ARG A 80 -7.23 -42.86 11.64
N ARG A 81 -6.35 -42.55 12.60
CA ARG A 81 -5.59 -41.28 12.60
C ARG A 81 -4.74 -41.12 11.34
N SER A 82 -4.08 -42.20 10.94
CA SER A 82 -3.25 -42.20 9.72
C SER A 82 -4.09 -42.01 8.47
N LEU A 83 -5.27 -42.65 8.39
CA LEU A 83 -6.20 -42.44 7.29
C LEU A 83 -6.70 -41.00 7.24
N THR A 84 -7.16 -40.45 8.37
CA THR A 84 -7.72 -39.10 8.42
C THR A 84 -6.68 -38.05 8.06
N ALA A 85 -5.42 -38.22 8.50
CA ALA A 85 -4.32 -37.34 8.11
C ALA A 85 -4.04 -37.42 6.61
N ALA A 86 -3.97 -38.62 6.03
CA ALA A 86 -3.77 -38.79 4.59
C ALA A 86 -4.94 -38.25 3.75
N LEU A 87 -6.17 -38.39 4.25
CA LEU A 87 -7.37 -37.85 3.60
C LEU A 87 -7.39 -36.32 3.66
N GLU A 88 -7.03 -35.74 4.80
CA GLU A 88 -6.89 -34.30 5.00
C GLU A 88 -5.81 -33.71 4.09
N GLU A 89 -4.63 -34.32 4.02
CA GLU A 89 -3.56 -33.87 3.13
C GLU A 89 -4.02 -33.86 1.66
N LYS A 90 -4.63 -34.95 1.19
CA LYS A 90 -5.15 -35.03 -0.18
C LYS A 90 -6.27 -34.02 -0.45
N HIS A 91 -7.13 -33.78 0.53
CA HIS A 91 -8.18 -32.78 0.44
C HIS A 91 -7.59 -31.38 0.30
N LEU A 92 -6.62 -31.03 1.16
CA LEU A 92 -5.92 -29.74 1.13
C LEU A 92 -5.10 -29.54 -0.14
N GLN A 93 -4.54 -30.59 -0.75
CA GLN A 93 -3.79 -30.49 -2.00
C GLN A 93 -4.62 -29.91 -3.16
N LYS A 94 -5.95 -30.12 -3.18
CA LYS A 94 -6.84 -29.50 -4.19
C LYS A 94 -6.91 -27.98 -4.06
N TYR A 95 -6.78 -27.48 -2.84
CA TYR A 95 -6.83 -26.06 -2.51
C TYR A 95 -5.45 -25.43 -2.39
N ARG A 96 -4.38 -26.20 -2.63
CA ARG A 96 -3.02 -25.69 -2.62
C ARG A 96 -2.82 -24.73 -3.79
N ARG A 97 -2.73 -23.44 -3.49
CA ARG A 97 -2.41 -22.41 -4.48
C ARG A 97 -1.07 -22.74 -5.13
N ARG A 98 -1.08 -22.95 -6.44
CA ARG A 98 0.14 -23.03 -7.23
C ARG A 98 0.55 -21.61 -7.59
N LEU A 99 1.67 -21.18 -7.05
CA LEU A 99 2.30 -19.94 -7.46
C LEU A 99 2.85 -20.12 -8.89
N PRO A 100 2.75 -19.11 -9.78
CA PRO A 100 3.44 -19.09 -11.06
C PRO A 100 4.93 -19.48 -10.93
N GLN A 101 5.45 -20.27 -11.86
CA GLN A 101 6.83 -20.82 -11.78
C GLN A 101 7.91 -19.71 -11.79
N ASP A 102 7.59 -18.60 -12.43
CA ASP A 102 8.35 -17.37 -12.56
C ASP A 102 8.51 -16.62 -11.22
N LEU A 103 7.67 -16.90 -10.21
CA LEU A 103 7.81 -16.30 -8.89
C LEU A 103 9.05 -16.79 -8.14
N THR A 104 9.44 -18.06 -8.26
CA THR A 104 10.63 -18.58 -7.56
C THR A 104 11.91 -17.91 -8.07
N LYS A 105 11.99 -17.63 -9.38
CA LYS A 105 13.09 -16.86 -9.97
C LYS A 105 13.09 -15.41 -9.50
N ARG A 106 11.91 -14.79 -9.41
CA ARG A 106 11.76 -13.43 -8.87
C ARG A 106 12.14 -13.34 -7.39
N GLU A 107 11.80 -14.35 -6.60
CA GLU A 107 12.17 -14.43 -5.17
C GLU A 107 13.69 -14.52 -5.00
N GLU A 108 14.37 -15.39 -5.74
CA GLU A 108 15.83 -15.50 -5.69
C GLU A 108 16.51 -14.19 -6.09
N GLY A 109 16.04 -13.54 -7.17
CA GLY A 109 16.54 -12.24 -7.62
C GLY A 109 16.26 -11.11 -6.61
N TYR A 110 15.07 -11.10 -6.01
CA TYR A 110 14.70 -10.13 -4.99
C TYR A 110 15.59 -10.25 -3.75
N TRP A 111 15.69 -11.45 -3.15
CA TRP A 111 16.43 -11.63 -1.90
C TRP A 111 17.93 -11.43 -2.06
N SER A 112 18.51 -11.89 -3.17
CA SER A 112 19.93 -11.64 -3.47
C SER A 112 20.21 -10.16 -3.72
N GLY A 113 19.36 -9.49 -4.52
CA GLY A 113 19.47 -8.06 -4.78
C GLY A 113 19.29 -7.21 -3.52
N LEU A 114 18.38 -7.58 -2.62
CA LEU A 114 18.15 -6.91 -1.35
C LEU A 114 19.38 -6.99 -0.44
N GLN A 115 19.98 -8.18 -0.33
CA GLN A 115 21.19 -8.38 0.47
C GLN A 115 22.40 -7.62 -0.09
N ALA A 116 22.53 -7.53 -1.41
CA ALA A 116 23.57 -6.71 -2.06
C ALA A 116 23.36 -5.22 -1.75
N ARG A 117 22.14 -4.70 -1.97
CA ARG A 117 21.82 -3.29 -1.71
C ARG A 117 22.00 -2.90 -0.25
N ALA A 118 21.62 -3.77 0.69
CA ALA A 118 21.81 -3.52 2.11
C ALA A 118 23.31 -3.32 2.48
N ARG A 119 24.24 -3.93 1.73
CA ARG A 119 25.69 -3.77 1.91
C ARG A 119 26.23 -2.52 1.20
N ASP A 120 25.59 -2.11 0.11
CA ASP A 120 26.02 -1.01 -0.77
C ASP A 120 25.33 0.33 -0.48
N VAL A 121 24.60 0.48 0.64
CA VAL A 121 23.99 1.76 1.02
C VAL A 121 25.10 2.81 1.24
N GLN A 122 25.40 3.58 0.21
CA GLN A 122 26.40 4.63 0.26
C GLN A 122 25.77 5.92 0.80
N LYS A 123 26.36 6.46 1.88
CA LYS A 123 26.02 7.78 2.42
C LYS A 123 26.73 8.86 1.62
N VAL A 124 26.36 9.05 0.36
CA VAL A 124 26.83 10.20 -0.42
C VAL A 124 25.79 11.31 -0.26
N ILE A 125 26.18 12.40 0.39
CA ILE A 125 25.32 13.58 0.51
C ILE A 125 25.24 14.22 -0.88
N ARG A 126 24.09 14.08 -1.54
CA ARG A 126 23.75 14.76 -2.79
C ARG A 126 22.80 15.90 -2.50
N ARG A 127 22.72 16.89 -3.40
CA ARG A 127 21.65 17.88 -3.36
C ARG A 127 20.36 17.19 -3.82
N PRO A 128 19.38 16.96 -2.93
CA PRO A 128 18.14 16.35 -3.37
C PRO A 128 17.37 17.28 -4.31
N SER A 129 16.61 16.69 -5.23
CA SER A 129 15.63 17.42 -6.02
C SER A 129 14.44 17.81 -5.15
N LEU A 130 13.97 19.04 -5.31
CA LEU A 130 12.77 19.55 -4.66
C LEU A 130 11.59 19.47 -5.64
N ALA A 131 10.71 18.51 -5.40
CA ALA A 131 9.48 18.34 -6.15
C ALA A 131 8.31 19.07 -5.50
N VAL A 132 7.45 19.73 -6.29
CA VAL A 132 6.30 20.48 -5.77
C VAL A 132 5.04 20.12 -6.54
N ALA A 133 4.01 19.67 -5.81
CA ALA A 133 2.70 19.39 -6.39
C ALA A 133 1.77 20.61 -6.26
N VAL A 134 1.14 21.03 -7.35
CA VAL A 134 0.31 22.24 -7.42
C VAL A 134 -1.02 21.99 -8.14
N SER A 135 -1.99 22.89 -7.97
CA SER A 135 -3.35 22.73 -8.50
C SER A 135 -3.75 23.72 -9.59
N ASP A 136 -2.91 24.69 -9.94
CA ASP A 136 -3.18 25.68 -10.99
C ASP A 136 -1.88 26.31 -11.54
N LEU A 137 -2.00 27.00 -12.67
CA LEU A 137 -0.88 27.65 -13.36
C LEU A 137 -0.19 28.74 -12.51
N PRO A 138 -0.90 29.65 -11.80
CA PRO A 138 -0.24 30.60 -10.90
C PRO A 138 0.62 29.93 -9.83
N SER A 139 0.15 28.81 -9.27
CA SER A 139 0.90 28.04 -8.27
C SER A 139 2.11 27.33 -8.89
N LEU A 140 2.01 26.84 -10.13
CA LEU A 140 3.16 26.30 -10.89
C LEU A 140 4.25 27.37 -11.06
N GLN A 141 3.87 28.56 -11.51
CA GLN A 141 4.79 29.70 -11.67
C GLN A 141 5.46 30.08 -10.35
N ALA A 142 4.68 30.08 -9.27
CA ALA A 142 5.18 30.33 -7.92
C ALA A 142 6.18 29.27 -7.44
N ALA A 143 5.90 27.98 -7.69
CA ALA A 143 6.81 26.88 -7.35
C ALA A 143 8.12 26.99 -8.13
N ALA A 144 8.06 27.23 -9.43
CA ALA A 144 9.25 27.44 -10.26
C ALA A 144 10.07 28.65 -9.79
N ALA A 145 9.41 29.78 -9.47
CA ALA A 145 10.07 30.96 -8.93
C ALA A 145 10.63 30.76 -7.51
N GLY A 146 10.12 29.78 -6.76
CA GLY A 146 10.63 29.40 -5.44
C GLY A 146 11.82 28.43 -5.49
N GLY A 147 12.22 27.96 -6.67
CA GLY A 147 13.36 27.06 -6.84
C GLY A 147 13.02 25.58 -6.78
N ALA A 148 11.81 25.19 -7.21
CA ALA A 148 11.47 23.79 -7.47
C ALA A 148 12.34 23.23 -8.61
N ASP A 149 12.80 21.99 -8.45
CA ASP A 149 13.52 21.25 -9.51
C ASP A 149 12.54 20.42 -10.36
N ILE A 150 11.42 20.00 -9.75
CA ILE A 150 10.36 19.18 -10.37
C ILE A 150 8.99 19.78 -9.99
N ILE A 151 8.04 19.84 -10.94
CA ILE A 151 6.66 20.27 -10.63
C ILE A 151 5.66 19.23 -11.13
N TYR A 152 4.80 18.78 -10.22
CA TYR A 152 3.63 17.94 -10.51
C TYR A 152 2.39 18.83 -10.67
N PHE A 153 1.74 18.78 -11.83
CA PHE A 153 0.55 19.60 -12.12
C PHE A 153 -0.40 18.95 -13.14
N GLY A 154 -1.52 19.59 -13.46
CA GLY A 154 -2.54 19.00 -14.32
C GLY A 154 -3.45 18.05 -13.54
N GLY A 155 -4.03 17.07 -14.22
CA GLY A 155 -4.89 16.09 -13.57
C GLY A 155 -6.30 16.62 -13.33
N TYR A 156 -6.37 17.41 -12.25
CA TYR A 156 -7.57 18.07 -11.80
C TYR A 156 -7.22 19.30 -10.97
N SER A 157 -8.09 20.30 -10.99
CA SER A 157 -8.00 21.47 -10.12
C SER A 157 -8.92 21.31 -8.91
N LEU A 158 -8.54 21.96 -7.81
CA LEU A 158 -9.42 22.09 -6.65
C LEU A 158 -10.38 23.26 -6.87
N LYS A 159 -11.62 23.16 -6.39
CA LYS A 159 -12.61 24.24 -6.49
C LYS A 159 -12.07 25.53 -5.87
N GLY A 160 -12.41 26.65 -6.52
CA GLY A 160 -11.83 27.96 -6.23
C GLY A 160 -10.56 28.27 -7.03
N ARG A 161 -10.08 27.33 -7.87
CA ARG A 161 -8.95 27.53 -8.77
C ARG A 161 -9.38 27.40 -10.23
N ALA A 162 -8.58 27.98 -11.12
CA ALA A 162 -8.79 27.80 -12.55
C ALA A 162 -8.54 26.32 -12.94
N PRO A 163 -9.41 25.72 -13.77
CA PRO A 163 -9.20 24.37 -14.27
C PRO A 163 -8.00 24.32 -15.22
N TRP A 164 -7.38 23.15 -15.33
CA TRP A 164 -6.36 22.88 -16.35
C TRP A 164 -7.02 22.70 -17.71
N THR A 165 -6.85 23.69 -18.60
CA THR A 165 -7.16 23.58 -20.02
C THR A 165 -5.93 23.11 -20.80
N ASP A 166 -6.10 22.63 -22.02
CA ASP A 166 -4.99 22.24 -22.91
C ASP A 166 -3.96 23.37 -23.07
N GLU A 167 -4.44 24.62 -23.16
CA GLU A 167 -3.58 25.80 -23.22
C GLU A 167 -2.81 26.04 -21.91
N ALA A 168 -3.47 25.87 -20.76
CA ALA A 168 -2.81 26.00 -19.47
C ALA A 168 -1.78 24.90 -19.23
N LEU A 169 -2.05 23.67 -19.69
CA LEU A 169 -1.12 22.54 -19.62
C LEU A 169 0.11 22.79 -20.50
N ARG A 170 -0.10 23.16 -21.78
CA ARG A 170 0.98 23.50 -22.72
C ARG A 170 1.87 24.58 -22.14
N ARG A 171 1.27 25.70 -21.72
CA ARG A 171 1.99 26.81 -21.12
C ARG A 171 2.73 26.40 -19.84
N GLY A 172 2.12 25.57 -19.00
CA GLY A 172 2.77 25.04 -17.80
C GLY A 172 4.02 24.21 -18.11
N VAL A 173 3.97 23.35 -19.13
CA VAL A 173 5.12 22.57 -19.59
C VAL A 173 6.22 23.48 -20.14
N GLU A 174 5.87 24.40 -21.05
CA GLU A 174 6.81 25.37 -21.64
C GLU A 174 7.52 26.23 -20.58
N GLU A 175 6.77 26.73 -19.59
CA GLU A 175 7.33 27.54 -18.50
C GLU A 175 8.25 26.75 -17.57
N CYS A 176 7.95 25.47 -17.33
CA CYS A 176 8.84 24.58 -16.57
C CYS A 176 10.15 24.36 -17.34
N LEU A 177 10.05 23.91 -18.60
CA LEU A 177 11.23 23.62 -19.43
C LEU A 177 12.10 24.85 -19.65
N GLY A 178 11.49 26.02 -19.92
CA GLY A 178 12.19 27.29 -20.07
C GLY A 178 12.96 27.75 -18.83
N ARG A 179 12.69 27.15 -17.66
CA ARG A 179 13.38 27.40 -16.38
C ARG A 179 14.27 26.24 -15.93
N GLY A 180 14.39 25.18 -16.73
CA GLY A 180 15.10 23.96 -16.36
C GLY A 180 14.40 23.11 -15.28
N VAL A 181 13.11 23.33 -15.07
CA VAL A 181 12.27 22.57 -14.13
C VAL A 181 11.64 21.41 -14.88
N GLN A 182 11.63 20.21 -14.29
CA GLN A 182 11.03 19.04 -14.93
C GLN A 182 9.51 19.01 -14.73
N PRO A 183 8.70 19.09 -15.81
CA PRO A 183 7.25 19.03 -15.72
C PRO A 183 6.75 17.58 -15.71
N TYR A 184 5.92 17.23 -14.73
CA TYR A 184 5.24 15.93 -14.68
C TYR A 184 3.72 16.15 -14.60
N LEU A 185 2.96 15.46 -15.45
CA LEU A 185 1.50 15.57 -15.44
C LEU A 185 0.89 14.60 -14.42
N ILE A 186 -0.03 15.11 -13.60
CA ILE A 186 -0.75 14.33 -12.60
C ILE A 186 -1.87 13.54 -13.28
N ILE A 187 -1.95 12.25 -12.97
CA ILE A 187 -3.11 11.41 -13.24
C ILE A 187 -3.97 11.36 -11.96
N PRO A 188 -5.31 11.48 -12.04
CA PRO A 188 -6.17 11.43 -10.88
C PRO A 188 -5.93 10.16 -10.04
N ARG A 189 -5.79 10.32 -8.72
CA ARG A 189 -5.53 9.19 -7.79
C ARG A 189 -6.61 8.10 -7.81
N ILE A 190 -7.83 8.50 -8.14
CA ILE A 190 -8.99 7.63 -8.19
C ILE A 190 -9.69 7.93 -9.50
N TRP A 191 -10.00 6.89 -10.25
CA TRP A 191 -10.82 6.95 -11.45
C TRP A 191 -11.50 5.59 -11.63
N GLN A 192 -12.66 5.60 -12.27
CA GLN A 192 -13.43 4.39 -12.57
C GLN A 192 -13.29 4.01 -14.04
N GLU A 193 -13.68 2.78 -14.41
CA GLU A 193 -13.62 2.30 -15.80
C GLU A 193 -14.22 3.30 -16.82
N ARG A 194 -15.37 3.91 -16.48
CA ARG A 194 -16.04 4.95 -17.29
C ARG A 194 -15.22 6.23 -17.51
N GLU A 195 -14.15 6.42 -16.74
CA GLU A 195 -13.22 7.55 -16.84
C GLU A 195 -11.91 7.15 -17.56
N GLY A 196 -11.77 5.89 -17.99
CA GLY A 196 -10.56 5.37 -18.63
C GLY A 196 -10.13 6.15 -19.87
N ASP A 197 -11.07 6.49 -20.76
CA ASP A 197 -10.77 7.31 -21.95
C ASP A 197 -10.18 8.68 -21.59
N ARG A 198 -10.61 9.26 -20.46
CA ARG A 198 -10.05 10.52 -19.97
C ARG A 198 -8.60 10.31 -19.53
N VAL A 199 -8.33 9.26 -18.76
CA VAL A 199 -6.97 8.94 -18.31
C VAL A 199 -6.05 8.68 -19.52
N LEU A 200 -6.52 7.93 -20.51
CA LEU A 200 -5.75 7.69 -21.75
C LEU A 200 -5.41 8.98 -22.49
N ARG A 201 -6.36 9.92 -22.61
CA ARG A 201 -6.10 11.25 -23.19
C ARG A 201 -5.05 12.04 -22.41
N MET A 202 -5.10 11.99 -21.08
CA MET A 202 -4.12 12.71 -20.23
C MET A 202 -2.71 12.13 -20.36
N LEU A 203 -2.59 10.81 -20.56
CA LEU A 203 -1.31 10.17 -20.89
C LEU A 203 -0.82 10.58 -22.30
N GLU A 204 -1.72 10.72 -23.27
CA GLU A 204 -1.39 11.21 -24.61
C GLU A 204 -0.96 12.68 -24.59
N GLU A 205 -1.62 13.52 -23.79
CA GLU A 205 -1.22 14.91 -23.55
C GLU A 205 0.20 14.99 -22.97
N ALA A 206 0.55 14.12 -22.02
CA ALA A 206 1.90 14.07 -21.45
C ALA A 206 2.97 13.80 -22.53
N LEU A 207 2.70 12.87 -23.46
CA LEU A 207 3.58 12.59 -24.60
C LEU A 207 3.65 13.77 -25.57
N LEU A 208 2.50 14.29 -25.99
CA LEU A 208 2.41 15.38 -26.98
C LEU A 208 3.09 16.66 -26.51
N LEU A 209 2.95 16.99 -25.23
CA LEU A 209 3.56 18.17 -24.63
C LEU A 209 5.03 17.94 -24.26
N SER A 210 5.58 16.73 -24.44
CA SER A 210 6.94 16.38 -24.03
C SER A 210 7.18 16.61 -22.53
N ALA A 211 6.20 16.24 -21.69
CA ALA A 211 6.38 16.21 -20.25
C ALA A 211 7.50 15.21 -19.87
N ALA A 212 8.20 15.45 -18.77
CA ALA A 212 9.24 14.56 -18.27
C ALA A 212 8.68 13.19 -17.82
N GLY A 213 7.38 13.14 -17.50
CA GLY A 213 6.68 11.92 -17.16
C GLY A 213 5.31 12.21 -16.56
N VAL A 214 4.77 11.23 -15.85
CA VAL A 214 3.48 11.32 -15.16
C VAL A 214 3.59 10.94 -13.69
N LEU A 215 2.81 11.62 -12.85
CA LEU A 215 2.59 11.26 -11.45
C LEU A 215 1.29 10.47 -11.34
N VAL A 216 1.37 9.22 -10.88
CA VAL A 216 0.25 8.27 -10.99
C VAL A 216 -0.14 7.68 -9.64
N GLY A 217 -1.42 7.79 -9.28
CA GLY A 217 -1.91 7.42 -7.95
C GLY A 217 -2.46 6.02 -7.76
N ASP A 218 -2.47 5.19 -8.80
CA ASP A 218 -3.00 3.83 -8.75
C ASP A 218 -2.24 2.88 -9.71
N LEU A 219 -2.37 1.56 -9.47
CA LEU A 219 -1.66 0.54 -10.25
C LEU A 219 -2.17 0.42 -11.71
N GLY A 220 -3.46 0.68 -11.95
CA GLY A 220 -4.05 0.64 -13.29
C GLY A 220 -3.51 1.78 -14.16
N GLY A 221 -3.43 2.98 -13.60
CA GLY A 221 -2.76 4.12 -14.21
C GLY A 221 -1.29 3.83 -14.52
N CYS A 222 -0.57 3.18 -13.58
CA CYS A 222 0.84 2.82 -13.79
C CYS A 222 0.97 1.89 -15.00
N TYR A 223 0.15 0.83 -15.06
CA TYR A 223 0.11 -0.09 -16.19
C TYR A 223 -0.14 0.62 -17.53
N LEU A 224 -1.13 1.52 -17.59
CA LEU A 224 -1.46 2.25 -18.82
C LEU A 224 -0.35 3.21 -19.25
N ALA A 225 0.28 3.91 -18.30
CA ALA A 225 1.37 4.83 -18.57
C ALA A 225 2.64 4.10 -19.08
N LEU A 226 3.02 3.00 -18.42
CA LEU A 226 4.17 2.19 -18.80
C LEU A 226 3.98 1.55 -20.19
N LYS A 227 2.76 1.12 -20.53
CA LYS A 227 2.43 0.61 -21.87
C LYS A 227 2.60 1.66 -22.98
N LYS A 228 2.57 2.95 -22.63
CA LYS A 228 2.81 4.09 -23.53
C LYS A 228 4.25 4.61 -23.45
N ASP A 229 5.17 3.86 -22.81
CA ASP A 229 6.59 4.21 -22.63
C ASP A 229 6.81 5.57 -21.91
N LEU A 230 5.86 5.97 -21.05
CA LEU A 230 6.01 7.16 -20.21
C LEU A 230 6.87 6.85 -18.97
N SER A 231 7.69 7.81 -18.55
CA SER A 231 8.32 7.78 -17.22
C SER A 231 7.25 7.94 -16.15
N VAL A 232 7.21 7.02 -15.18
CA VAL A 232 6.19 6.99 -14.13
C VAL A 232 6.81 7.23 -12.77
N VAL A 233 6.32 8.26 -12.08
CA VAL A 233 6.48 8.44 -10.64
C VAL A 233 5.17 8.04 -9.97
N THR A 234 5.19 7.11 -9.02
CA THR A 234 3.97 6.82 -8.26
C THR A 234 3.68 7.95 -7.30
N ASP A 235 2.41 8.32 -7.11
CA ASP A 235 1.97 9.15 -6.01
C ASP A 235 1.91 8.34 -4.71
N PHE A 236 1.94 9.01 -3.56
CA PHE A 236 1.83 8.36 -2.25
C PHE A 236 0.49 7.65 -2.01
N SER A 237 -0.52 7.84 -2.86
CA SER A 237 -1.74 7.00 -2.84
C SER A 237 -1.50 5.56 -3.29
N VAL A 238 -0.40 5.28 -3.98
CA VAL A 238 0.13 3.91 -4.12
C VAL A 238 0.86 3.58 -2.82
N PRO A 239 0.41 2.58 -2.03
CA PRO A 239 0.90 2.38 -0.67
C PRO A 239 2.28 1.71 -0.65
N VAL A 240 3.35 2.50 -0.74
CA VAL A 240 4.74 2.02 -0.68
C VAL A 240 5.28 2.13 0.75
N PHE A 241 5.37 0.99 1.44
CA PHE A 241 5.79 0.88 2.85
C PHE A 241 7.04 0.01 3.07
N ASN A 242 7.52 -0.70 2.06
CA ASN A 242 8.59 -1.69 2.21
C ASN A 242 9.33 -1.93 0.89
N ASP A 243 10.48 -2.60 0.99
CA ASP A 243 11.35 -2.90 -0.15
C ASP A 243 10.72 -3.84 -1.19
N SER A 244 9.75 -4.68 -0.80
CA SER A 244 9.06 -5.55 -1.76
C SER A 244 8.10 -4.77 -2.66
N ALA A 245 7.40 -3.77 -2.11
CA ALA A 245 6.59 -2.84 -2.88
C ALA A 245 7.47 -2.00 -3.83
N ILE A 246 8.59 -1.47 -3.32
CA ILE A 246 9.56 -0.72 -4.14
C ILE A 246 10.06 -1.59 -5.29
N PHE A 247 10.57 -2.79 -4.99
CA PHE A 247 11.06 -3.74 -6.01
C PHE A 247 10.00 -4.03 -7.08
N SER A 248 8.76 -4.32 -6.66
CA SER A 248 7.68 -4.68 -7.59
C SER A 248 7.35 -3.55 -8.56
N LEU A 249 7.39 -2.29 -8.09
CA LEU A 249 7.17 -1.12 -8.94
C LEU A 249 8.33 -0.92 -9.92
N LEU A 250 9.57 -1.02 -9.45
CA LEU A 250 10.76 -0.87 -10.30
C LEU A 250 10.85 -1.98 -11.35
N GLU A 251 10.54 -3.23 -11.00
CA GLU A 251 10.49 -4.36 -11.94
C GLU A 251 9.43 -4.14 -13.02
N ALA A 252 8.30 -3.50 -12.68
CA ALA A 252 7.27 -3.13 -13.65
C ALA A 252 7.72 -2.00 -14.60
N GLY A 253 8.78 -1.25 -14.28
CA GLY A 253 9.30 -0.13 -15.07
C GLY A 253 9.00 1.26 -14.50
N VAL A 254 8.43 1.36 -13.29
CA VAL A 254 8.27 2.65 -12.60
C VAL A 254 9.66 3.24 -12.35
N SER A 255 9.83 4.53 -12.65
CA SER A 255 11.12 5.21 -12.50
C SER A 255 11.35 5.72 -11.08
N ARG A 256 10.28 6.08 -10.36
CA ARG A 256 10.37 6.52 -8.96
C ARG A 256 9.13 6.13 -8.15
N ALA A 257 9.37 5.63 -6.94
CA ALA A 257 8.33 5.28 -5.98
C ALA A 257 8.21 6.37 -4.89
N THR A 258 7.05 7.03 -4.80
CA THR A 258 6.76 7.91 -3.66
C THR A 258 6.41 7.08 -2.44
N LEU A 259 7.15 7.28 -1.36
CA LEU A 259 6.95 6.61 -0.09
C LEU A 259 5.71 7.11 0.64
N SER A 260 5.08 6.21 1.39
CA SER A 260 3.93 6.56 2.21
C SER A 260 4.30 7.57 3.31
N PRO A 261 3.53 8.66 3.50
CA PRO A 261 3.73 9.61 4.61
C PRO A 261 3.43 9.01 5.99
N GLU A 262 2.94 7.76 6.04
CA GLU A 262 2.69 7.02 7.29
C GLU A 262 3.91 6.26 7.80
N LEU A 263 5.00 6.19 7.02
CA LEU A 263 6.25 5.59 7.47
C LEU A 263 6.91 6.45 8.56
N ASN A 264 7.38 5.80 9.61
CA ASN A 264 8.19 6.46 10.64
C ASN A 264 9.68 6.44 10.30
N ARG A 265 10.47 7.20 11.06
CA ARG A 265 11.92 7.30 10.89
C ARG A 265 12.61 5.94 10.92
N GLU A 266 12.24 5.05 11.84
CA GLU A 266 12.85 3.72 11.95
C GLU A 266 12.59 2.86 10.71
N GLN A 267 11.35 2.86 10.21
CA GLN A 267 10.96 2.14 9.00
C GLN A 267 11.66 2.71 7.77
N LEU A 268 11.73 4.04 7.66
CA LEU A 268 12.48 4.73 6.61
C LEU A 268 13.97 4.33 6.64
N MET A 269 14.60 4.28 7.81
CA MET A 269 16.01 3.87 7.95
C MET A 269 16.27 2.39 7.60
N ARG A 270 15.24 1.55 7.55
CA ARG A 270 15.37 0.13 7.21
C ARG A 270 15.27 -0.15 5.71
N LEU A 271 14.81 0.81 4.91
CA LEU A 271 14.72 0.64 3.46
C LEU A 271 16.11 0.54 2.84
N THR A 272 16.28 -0.43 1.93
CA THR A 272 17.58 -0.70 1.27
C THR A 272 17.78 0.07 -0.04
N TYR A 273 16.72 0.69 -0.57
CA TYR A 273 16.77 1.50 -1.79
C TYR A 273 17.19 2.97 -1.56
N ARG A 274 17.61 3.33 -0.36
CA ARG A 274 18.10 4.69 -0.08
C ARG A 274 19.39 4.97 -0.85
N GLY A 275 19.57 6.19 -1.32
CA GLY A 275 20.70 6.63 -2.14
C GLY A 275 20.68 6.10 -3.59
N SER A 276 19.57 5.50 -4.02
CA SER A 276 19.42 4.97 -5.38
C SER A 276 18.66 5.89 -6.34
N GLU A 277 18.24 7.09 -5.89
CA GLU A 277 17.47 8.07 -6.67
C GLU A 277 16.05 7.60 -7.10
N VAL A 278 15.64 6.37 -6.74
CA VAL A 278 14.32 5.83 -7.10
C VAL A 278 13.24 6.11 -6.05
N LEU A 279 13.57 6.78 -4.95
CA LEU A 279 12.65 7.05 -3.85
C LEU A 279 12.30 8.53 -3.78
N GLU A 280 11.01 8.85 -3.61
CA GLU A 280 10.53 10.18 -3.28
C GLU A 280 9.88 10.20 -1.90
N LEU A 281 10.22 11.19 -1.08
CA LEU A 281 9.67 11.34 0.28
C LEU A 281 8.85 12.64 0.39
N PRO A 282 7.54 12.56 0.70
CA PRO A 282 6.77 13.73 1.09
C PRO A 282 7.31 14.32 2.40
N VAL A 283 7.71 15.60 2.40
CA VAL A 283 8.28 16.28 3.58
C VAL A 283 7.45 17.47 4.05
N HIS A 284 6.52 17.96 3.23
CA HIS A 284 5.66 19.07 3.60
C HIS A 284 4.30 19.02 2.92
N GLY A 285 3.28 19.60 3.57
CA GLY A 285 2.02 19.97 2.94
C GLY A 285 0.80 19.23 3.49
N ALA A 286 -0.36 19.55 2.91
CA ALA A 286 -1.64 19.01 3.35
C ALA A 286 -1.86 17.59 2.79
N ILE A 287 -1.66 16.57 3.64
CA ILE A 287 -1.88 15.17 3.26
C ILE A 287 -3.39 14.84 3.33
N PRO A 288 -4.00 14.32 2.24
CA PRO A 288 -5.38 13.86 2.27
C PRO A 288 -5.62 12.70 3.24
N LEU A 289 -6.72 12.78 3.96
CA LEU A 289 -7.20 11.74 4.87
C LEU A 289 -8.22 10.83 4.18
N MET A 290 -9.11 11.40 3.38
CA MET A 290 -10.19 10.68 2.73
C MET A 290 -10.58 11.34 1.41
N ILE A 291 -10.87 10.53 0.40
CA ILE A 291 -11.50 10.95 -0.85
C ILE A 291 -12.86 10.27 -0.95
N SER A 292 -13.90 11.02 -1.30
CA SER A 292 -15.30 10.55 -1.35
C SER A 292 -16.03 11.10 -2.56
N GLU A 293 -16.80 10.25 -3.24
CA GLU A 293 -17.80 10.65 -4.25
C GLU A 293 -19.06 11.25 -3.60
N HIS A 294 -19.27 11.00 -2.31
CA HIS A 294 -20.36 11.58 -1.54
C HIS A 294 -19.91 12.87 -0.85
N CYS A 295 -20.43 14.00 -1.33
CA CYS A 295 -20.08 15.33 -0.84
C CYS A 295 -20.86 15.69 0.43
N VAL A 296 -20.19 15.63 1.59
CA VAL A 296 -20.76 15.98 2.90
C VAL A 296 -21.21 17.44 2.93
N THR A 297 -20.44 18.37 2.33
CA THR A 297 -20.82 19.78 2.25
C THR A 297 -22.18 19.94 1.56
N GLY A 298 -22.37 19.28 0.41
CA GLY A 298 -23.63 19.34 -0.33
C GLY A 298 -24.79 18.68 0.41
N ALA A 299 -24.53 17.61 1.16
CA ALA A 299 -25.54 16.91 1.96
C ALA A 299 -26.03 17.74 3.15
N VAL A 300 -25.12 18.46 3.83
CA VAL A 300 -25.46 19.27 5.02
C VAL A 300 -26.09 20.61 4.64
N THR A 301 -25.60 21.25 3.58
CA THR A 301 -26.07 22.59 3.18
C THR A 301 -27.10 22.55 2.05
N GLY A 302 -27.56 21.36 1.66
CA GLY A 302 -28.51 21.20 0.57
C GLY A 302 -29.93 21.49 1.01
N GLU A 303 -30.72 22.09 0.12
CA GLU A 303 -32.15 22.37 0.36
C GLU A 303 -33.00 21.67 -0.71
N GLY A 304 -34.04 20.95 -0.28
CA GLY A 304 -34.95 20.23 -1.19
C GLY A 304 -34.23 19.22 -2.11
N GLY A 305 -33.16 18.58 -1.61
CA GLY A 305 -32.35 17.62 -2.38
C GLY A 305 -31.38 18.25 -3.40
N ARG A 306 -31.23 19.58 -3.41
CA ARG A 306 -30.32 20.30 -4.33
C ARG A 306 -29.09 20.83 -3.60
N CYS A 307 -27.93 20.70 -4.25
CA CYS A 307 -26.67 21.25 -3.74
C CYS A 307 -26.59 22.77 -3.97
N MET A 308 -26.32 23.52 -2.89
CA MET A 308 -26.20 24.99 -2.92
C MET A 308 -24.82 25.50 -3.38
N ARG A 309 -23.89 24.60 -3.73
CA ARG A 309 -22.54 24.93 -4.24
C ARG A 309 -21.70 25.87 -3.36
N ILE A 310 -21.97 25.93 -2.05
CA ILE A 310 -21.30 26.80 -1.06
C ILE A 310 -19.77 26.66 -1.10
N CYS A 311 -19.26 25.46 -1.39
CA CYS A 311 -17.83 25.18 -1.52
C CYS A 311 -17.11 25.93 -2.66
N SER A 312 -17.84 26.56 -3.58
CA SER A 312 -17.24 27.35 -4.67
C SER A 312 -16.86 28.76 -4.21
N GLN A 313 -17.42 29.21 -3.09
CA GLN A 313 -17.26 30.57 -2.55
C GLN A 313 -16.67 30.58 -1.14
N ASN A 314 -16.72 29.45 -0.43
CA ASN A 314 -16.33 29.36 0.97
C ASN A 314 -15.37 28.19 1.20
N ARG A 315 -14.46 28.37 2.16
CA ARG A 315 -13.65 27.28 2.71
C ARG A 315 -14.51 26.48 3.68
N CYS A 316 -14.62 25.18 3.45
CA CYS A 316 -15.40 24.27 4.29
C CYS A 316 -14.48 23.43 5.16
N TYR A 317 -14.93 23.11 6.37
CA TYR A 317 -14.19 22.29 7.33
C TYR A 317 -15.13 21.31 8.04
N LEU A 318 -14.62 20.14 8.38
CA LEU A 318 -15.21 19.29 9.42
C LEU A 318 -14.51 19.58 10.75
N LYS A 319 -15.29 19.72 11.81
CA LYS A 319 -14.77 19.91 13.16
C LYS A 319 -14.91 18.61 13.95
N ASP A 320 -13.82 18.11 14.51
CA ASP A 320 -13.88 16.94 15.38
C ASP A 320 -14.25 17.29 16.83
N ARG A 321 -14.37 16.27 17.68
CA ARG A 321 -14.66 16.42 19.13
C ARG A 321 -13.56 17.15 19.92
N CYS A 322 -12.34 17.18 19.41
CA CYS A 322 -11.19 17.84 20.01
C CYS A 322 -11.02 19.28 19.50
N GLY A 323 -11.87 19.72 18.58
CA GLY A 323 -11.87 21.07 18.00
C GLY A 323 -10.96 21.24 16.79
N TYR A 324 -10.34 20.18 16.29
CA TYR A 324 -9.53 20.24 15.06
C TYR A 324 -10.42 20.47 13.84
N LEU A 325 -9.92 21.31 12.93
CA LEU A 325 -10.60 21.66 11.68
C LEU A 325 -9.93 20.94 10.52
N PHE A 326 -10.66 20.03 9.88
CA PHE A 326 -10.22 19.25 8.73
C PHE A 326 -10.73 19.90 7.46
N PRO A 327 -9.87 20.44 6.58
CA PRO A 327 -10.31 21.07 5.34
C PRO A 327 -11.09 20.11 4.45
N VAL A 328 -12.21 20.57 3.91
CA VAL A 328 -13.01 19.83 2.94
C VAL A 328 -13.03 20.60 1.63
N VAL A 329 -12.48 19.98 0.58
CA VAL A 329 -12.30 20.61 -0.72
C VAL A 329 -12.76 19.65 -1.81
N GLN A 330 -13.47 20.17 -2.81
CA GLN A 330 -13.92 19.39 -3.95
C GLN A 330 -13.04 19.68 -5.17
N ASP A 331 -12.95 18.74 -6.09
CA ASP A 331 -12.45 18.99 -7.44
C ASP A 331 -13.58 19.48 -8.39
N GLU A 332 -13.24 19.75 -9.66
CA GLU A 332 -14.25 20.11 -10.67
C GLU A 332 -15.33 19.05 -10.92
N ARG A 333 -15.11 17.79 -10.56
CA ARG A 333 -16.12 16.72 -10.67
C ARG A 333 -16.94 16.56 -9.38
N CYS A 334 -16.77 17.46 -8.41
CA CYS A 334 -17.36 17.38 -7.09
C CYS A 334 -16.92 16.18 -6.24
N ARG A 335 -15.81 15.52 -6.60
CA ARG A 335 -15.18 14.53 -5.73
C ARG A 335 -14.55 15.26 -4.56
N MET A 336 -14.95 14.88 -3.36
CA MET A 336 -14.59 15.56 -2.13
C MET A 336 -13.32 14.95 -1.54
N THR A 337 -12.36 15.79 -1.17
CA THR A 337 -11.18 15.42 -0.41
C THR A 337 -11.26 16.07 0.97
N ILE A 338 -11.12 15.26 2.02
CA ILE A 338 -10.89 15.70 3.39
C ILE A 338 -9.38 15.67 3.63
N TYR A 339 -8.78 16.81 3.97
CA TYR A 339 -7.37 16.91 4.33
C TYR A 339 -7.17 16.76 5.84
N ASN A 340 -5.97 16.35 6.25
CA ASN A 340 -5.58 16.40 7.64
C ASN A 340 -5.69 17.82 8.21
N ALA A 341 -6.00 17.91 9.51
CA ALA A 341 -6.17 19.19 10.21
C ALA A 341 -4.86 19.98 10.38
N ARG A 342 -3.71 19.33 10.28
CA ARG A 342 -2.38 19.96 10.34
C ARG A 342 -1.56 19.49 9.15
N GLU A 343 -0.73 20.39 8.63
CA GLU A 343 0.14 20.09 7.49
C GLU A 343 1.39 19.34 7.94
N LEU A 344 1.83 18.37 7.13
CA LEU A 344 3.11 17.72 7.33
C LEU A 344 4.22 18.77 7.22
N CYS A 345 5.22 18.70 8.10
CA CYS A 345 6.43 19.47 7.98
C CYS A 345 7.59 18.72 8.64
N LEU A 346 8.59 18.35 7.84
CA LEU A 346 9.80 17.67 8.28
C LEU A 346 11.05 18.57 8.17
N ILE A 347 10.88 19.89 8.04
CA ILE A 347 11.98 20.85 7.85
C ILE A 347 13.07 20.73 8.92
N GLU A 348 12.70 20.44 10.17
CA GLU A 348 13.68 20.30 11.27
C GLU A 348 14.50 19.01 11.18
N HIS A 349 14.00 18.01 10.46
CA HIS A 349 14.65 16.73 10.21
C HIS A 349 15.28 16.66 8.81
N LEU A 350 15.31 17.77 8.08
CA LEU A 350 15.77 17.80 6.70
C LEU A 350 17.21 17.30 6.54
N ALA A 351 18.11 17.68 7.46
CA ALA A 351 19.49 17.19 7.44
C ALA A 351 19.56 15.67 7.59
N GLU A 352 18.86 15.10 8.59
CA GLU A 352 18.80 13.65 8.79
C GLU A 352 18.26 12.94 7.53
N ILE A 353 17.19 13.46 6.93
CA ILE A 353 16.58 12.88 5.73
C ILE A 353 17.57 12.86 4.55
N ILE A 354 18.29 13.96 4.32
CA ILE A 354 19.26 14.05 3.22
C ILE A 354 20.46 13.15 3.47
N GLU A 355 21.00 13.14 4.69
CA GLU A 355 22.14 12.29 5.09
C GLU A 355 21.84 10.80 5.01
N GLU A 356 20.58 10.40 5.21
CA GLU A 356 20.12 9.02 5.08
C GLU A 356 19.85 8.59 3.63
N GLY A 357 20.11 9.45 2.63
CA GLY A 357 20.07 9.10 1.21
C GLY A 357 18.69 9.26 0.56
N TYR A 358 17.87 10.21 1.00
CA TYR A 358 16.61 10.57 0.32
C TYR A 358 16.83 11.71 -0.67
N ASP A 359 16.98 11.34 -1.94
CA ASP A 359 17.40 12.25 -3.02
C ASP A 359 16.24 13.05 -3.67
N HIS A 360 14.99 12.70 -3.40
CA HIS A 360 13.83 13.43 -3.90
C HIS A 360 12.87 13.77 -2.77
N LEU A 361 12.64 15.06 -2.56
CA LEU A 361 11.79 15.58 -1.50
C LEU A 361 10.57 16.25 -2.11
N ARG A 362 9.38 15.85 -1.68
CA ARG A 362 8.12 16.39 -2.21
C ARG A 362 7.43 17.34 -1.23
N LEU A 363 7.02 18.48 -1.75
CA LEU A 363 6.11 19.44 -1.13
C LEU A 363 4.71 19.26 -1.74
N GLU A 364 3.75 18.77 -0.95
CA GLU A 364 2.35 18.57 -1.35
C GLU A 364 1.55 19.86 -1.15
N LEU A 365 1.66 20.80 -2.11
CA LEU A 365 1.12 22.15 -1.99
C LEU A 365 -0.14 22.38 -2.84
N ARG A 366 -0.82 21.31 -3.22
CA ARG A 366 -2.04 21.37 -4.03
C ARG A 366 -3.16 22.15 -3.35
N TYR A 367 -3.20 22.17 -2.03
CA TYR A 367 -4.15 22.96 -1.25
C TYR A 367 -3.73 24.43 -1.07
N SER A 368 -2.44 24.74 -1.17
CA SER A 368 -1.83 26.05 -0.86
C SER A 368 -1.95 27.07 -2.00
N GLN A 369 -2.18 28.34 -1.67
CA GLN A 369 -2.27 29.43 -2.63
C GLN A 369 -0.91 29.76 -3.25
N ALA A 370 -0.88 30.36 -4.45
CA ALA A 370 0.36 30.65 -5.17
C ALA A 370 1.40 31.43 -4.33
N ARG A 371 0.98 32.38 -3.50
CA ARG A 371 1.88 33.09 -2.57
C ARG A 371 2.55 32.13 -1.59
N GLU A 372 1.76 31.27 -0.94
CA GLU A 372 2.22 30.29 0.04
C GLU A 372 3.15 29.28 -0.64
N VAL A 373 2.80 28.83 -1.86
CA VAL A 373 3.62 27.93 -2.67
C VAL A 373 5.02 28.51 -2.90
N LYS A 374 5.12 29.78 -3.32
CA LYS A 374 6.42 30.43 -3.54
C LYS A 374 7.23 30.49 -2.24
N GLU A 375 6.60 30.90 -1.15
CA GLU A 375 7.26 31.11 0.13
C GLU A 375 7.77 29.80 0.74
N ILE A 376 6.91 28.77 0.81
CA ILE A 376 7.27 27.44 1.30
C ILE A 376 8.38 26.82 0.44
N THR A 377 8.24 26.88 -0.89
CA THR A 377 9.27 26.32 -1.80
C THR A 377 10.62 27.02 -1.60
N SER A 378 10.63 28.35 -1.48
CA SER A 378 11.85 29.13 -1.25
C SER A 378 12.53 28.81 0.09
N ILE A 379 11.72 28.58 1.15
CA ILE A 379 12.23 28.16 2.46
C ILE A 379 12.90 26.79 2.36
N TYR A 380 12.24 25.81 1.73
CA TYR A 380 12.80 24.48 1.54
C TYR A 380 14.05 24.49 0.64
N ARG A 381 14.04 25.26 -0.46
CA ARG A 381 15.22 25.42 -1.33
C ARG A 381 16.41 25.94 -0.54
N SER A 382 16.22 27.02 0.21
CA SER A 382 17.25 27.62 1.07
C SER A 382 17.75 26.64 2.14
N ALA A 383 16.84 25.84 2.71
CA ALA A 383 17.19 24.84 3.71
C ALA A 383 18.01 23.69 3.12
N VAL A 384 17.61 23.16 1.95
CA VAL A 384 18.37 22.12 1.25
C VAL A 384 19.76 22.62 0.87
N ASP A 385 19.88 23.84 0.33
CA ASP A 385 21.19 24.43 -0.01
C ASP A 385 22.06 24.63 1.23
N ALA A 386 21.47 25.00 2.37
CA ALA A 386 22.17 25.11 3.64
C ALA A 386 22.63 23.75 4.19
N VAL A 387 21.84 22.69 4.05
CA VAL A 387 22.25 21.32 4.45
C VAL A 387 23.44 20.87 3.61
N VAL A 388 23.34 20.98 2.29
CA VAL A 388 24.38 20.53 1.35
C VAL A 388 25.69 21.30 1.53
N SER A 389 25.62 22.59 1.86
CA SER A 389 26.79 23.42 2.12
C SER A 389 27.35 23.31 3.55
N GLY A 390 26.80 22.43 4.40
CA GLY A 390 27.22 22.28 5.79
C GLY A 390 26.87 23.47 6.69
N CYS A 391 26.01 24.38 6.23
CA CYS A 391 25.60 25.57 6.95
C CYS A 391 24.27 25.39 7.69
N TRP A 392 23.67 24.19 7.68
CA TRP A 392 22.42 23.92 8.39
C TRP A 392 22.67 23.73 9.88
N SER A 393 21.83 24.36 10.72
CA SER A 393 21.94 24.29 12.17
C SER A 393 20.57 24.13 12.81
N ARG A 394 20.55 23.77 14.09
CA ARG A 394 19.32 23.62 14.87
C ARG A 394 18.54 24.95 14.96
N GLU A 395 19.24 26.07 15.06
CA GLU A 395 18.64 27.42 15.09
C GLU A 395 17.97 27.76 13.76
N ARG A 396 18.64 27.43 12.63
CA ARG A 396 18.06 27.62 11.29
C ARG A 396 16.84 26.74 11.06
N ALA A 397 16.89 25.49 11.53
CA ALA A 397 15.76 24.57 11.51
C ALA A 397 14.56 25.13 12.27
N LYS A 398 14.77 25.61 13.50
CA LYS A 398 13.72 26.22 14.33
C LYS A 398 13.15 27.48 13.67
N HIS A 399 13.99 28.35 13.14
CA HIS A 399 13.54 29.57 12.43
C HIS A 399 12.73 29.24 11.18
N ALA A 400 13.13 28.23 10.42
CA ALA A 400 12.36 27.77 9.26
C ALA A 400 11.00 27.19 9.67
N TRP A 401 10.95 26.41 10.75
CA TRP A 401 9.71 25.93 11.34
C TRP A 401 8.77 27.06 11.77
N GLU A 402 9.31 28.09 12.44
CA GLU A 402 8.53 29.26 12.87
C GLU A 402 7.93 30.00 11.67
N LYS A 403 8.70 30.23 10.61
CA LYS A 403 8.19 30.82 9.36
C LYS A 403 7.08 29.99 8.73
N LEU A 404 7.30 28.68 8.58
CA LEU A 404 6.29 27.77 8.01
C LEU A 404 5.02 27.69 8.87
N SER A 405 5.16 27.81 10.20
CA SER A 405 4.02 27.82 11.13
C SER A 405 3.12 29.04 10.94
N VAL A 406 3.69 30.20 10.57
CA VAL A 406 2.90 31.41 10.24
C VAL A 406 2.11 31.22 8.95
N ILE A 407 2.69 30.51 7.98
CA ILE A 407 2.05 30.24 6.67
C ILE A 407 0.92 29.20 6.80
N SER A 408 1.02 28.27 7.76
CA SER A 408 0.07 27.17 7.99
C SER A 408 -0.83 27.44 9.19
N PRO A 409 -1.93 28.21 9.07
CA PRO A 409 -2.73 28.67 10.22
C PRO A 409 -3.45 27.55 10.98
N LEU A 410 -3.66 26.39 10.36
CA LEU A 410 -4.23 25.21 11.05
C LEU A 410 -3.18 24.43 11.87
N GLY A 411 -1.90 24.80 11.73
CA GLY A 411 -0.77 24.24 12.43
C GLY A 411 0.00 23.20 11.62
N LEU A 412 1.22 22.92 12.09
CA LEU A 412 2.12 21.92 11.53
C LEU A 412 2.15 20.66 12.39
N THR A 413 2.47 19.54 11.76
CA THR A 413 2.72 18.26 12.41
C THR A 413 3.92 17.57 11.76
N ARG A 414 4.61 16.72 12.53
CA ARG A 414 5.65 15.82 11.99
C ARG A 414 5.06 14.51 11.46
N GLY A 415 3.73 14.40 11.42
CA GLY A 415 3.02 13.19 10.98
C GLY A 415 3.44 11.96 11.77
N HIS A 416 3.62 10.84 11.06
CA HIS A 416 4.07 9.57 11.65
C HIS A 416 5.58 9.47 11.83
N TYR A 417 6.36 10.43 11.30
CA TYR A 417 7.83 10.37 11.26
C TYR A 417 8.46 10.06 12.62
N LEU A 418 7.98 10.70 13.71
CA LEU A 418 8.49 10.47 15.06
C LEU A 418 7.69 9.45 15.89
N ARG A 419 6.42 9.18 15.55
CA ARG A 419 5.48 8.47 16.44
C ARG A 419 5.09 7.07 15.96
N GLY A 420 5.41 6.69 14.72
CA GLY A 420 4.88 5.44 14.15
C GLY A 420 3.36 5.47 13.97
N VAL A 421 2.85 4.43 13.35
CA VAL A 421 1.49 3.97 13.63
C VAL A 421 1.62 3.18 14.93
N LEU A 422 1.18 3.74 16.06
CA LEU A 422 1.25 3.11 17.38
C LEU A 422 0.84 1.64 17.28
N ARG A 423 1.69 0.73 17.77
CA ARG A 423 1.32 -0.70 17.83
C ARG A 423 0.13 -0.82 18.80
N ALA A 424 -0.78 -1.75 18.53
CA ALA A 424 -1.96 -1.95 19.38
C ALA A 424 -1.60 -2.16 20.86
N GLU A 425 -0.42 -2.72 21.13
CA GLU A 425 0.16 -2.94 22.46
C GLU A 425 0.47 -1.64 23.23
N GLU A 426 0.68 -0.51 22.54
CA GLU A 426 0.97 0.80 23.17
C GLU A 426 -0.29 1.60 23.51
N ARG A 427 -1.50 1.08 23.19
CA ARG A 427 -2.77 1.74 23.54
C ARG A 427 -3.25 1.43 24.96
N GLU A 428 -2.73 0.39 25.61
CA GLU A 428 -3.21 -0.04 26.93
C GLU A 428 -2.53 0.69 28.10
N GLU A 429 -1.40 1.37 27.89
CA GLU A 429 -0.67 2.05 28.98
C GLU A 429 -0.95 3.57 29.08
N GLY A 430 -1.98 4.08 28.40
CA GLY A 430 -2.26 5.51 28.38
C GLY A 430 -3.74 5.87 28.31
N LEU A 431 -4.50 5.50 29.35
CA LEU A 431 -5.81 6.09 29.66
C LEU A 431 -5.79 6.71 31.06
#